data_AF-A0A4Z2EGA5-F1
#
_entry.id   AF-A0A4Z2EGA5-F1
#
_cell.length_a   1.000
_cell.length_b   1.000
_cell.length_c   1.000
_cell.angle_alpha   90.00
_cell.angle_beta   90.00
_cell.angle_gamma   90.00
#
_symmetry.space_group_name_H-M   'P 1'
#
loop_
_entity.id
_entity.type
_entity.pdbx_description
1 polymer ?
#
loop_
_entity_poly.entity_id
_entity_poly.type
_entity_poly.pdbx_seq_one_letter_code
_entity_poly.pdbx_strand_id
1 'polypeptide(L)' 'MLLFGGDIDIQHRERLISLDGWIHFQAPVRIGVIFKHLRKLMDSLLEKKLANPRMSLEGEKTIHIILDLIKSE' A
#
# COMPACT_ATOMS: atom_id res chain seq x y z
N MET A 1 0.71 -3.94 8.08
CA MET A 1 1.57 -2.76 8.39
C MET A 1 2.15 -2.08 7.16
N LEU A 2 2.39 -2.78 6.04
CA LEU A 2 3.02 -2.19 4.86
C LEU A 2 2.24 -1.09 4.14
N LEU A 3 0.91 -1.04 4.27
CA LEU A 3 0.11 -0.01 3.60
C LEU A 3 0.07 1.31 4.36
N PHE A 4 0.09 1.26 5.68
CA PHE A 4 -0.12 2.43 6.55
C PHE A 4 1.14 2.85 7.31
N GLY A 5 2.30 2.26 7.02
CA GLY A 5 3.59 2.65 7.60
C GLY A 5 4.29 3.77 6.82
N GLY A 6 5.49 4.16 7.28
CA GLY A 6 6.36 5.15 6.64
C GLY A 6 6.98 4.66 5.32
N ASP A 7 8.10 5.25 4.90
CA ASP A 7 8.67 5.01 3.56
C ASP A 7 9.03 3.54 3.29
N ILE A 8 8.77 3.08 2.06
CA ILE A 8 9.18 1.74 1.61
C ILE A 8 10.42 1.87 0.72
N ASP A 9 11.55 1.37 1.22
CA ASP A 9 12.77 1.19 0.46
C ASP A 9 12.92 -0.27 0.00
N ILE A 10 13.44 -0.45 -1.22
CA ILE A 10 13.55 -1.77 -1.86
C ILE A 10 14.99 -1.97 -2.33
N GLN A 11 15.71 -2.87 -1.65
CA GLN A 11 17.07 -3.22 -2.00
C GLN A 11 17.07 -4.43 -2.93
N HIS A 12 17.08 -4.14 -4.24
CA HIS A 12 16.94 -5.14 -5.29
C HIS A 12 17.98 -6.27 -5.25
N ARG A 13 19.22 -5.96 -4.82
CA ARG A 13 20.32 -6.94 -4.77
C ARG A 13 20.15 -7.93 -3.61
N GLU A 14 19.64 -7.46 -2.48
CA GLU A 14 19.54 -8.25 -1.25
C GLU A 14 18.15 -8.87 -1.05
N ARG A 15 17.19 -8.59 -1.95
CA ARG A 15 15.77 -8.95 -1.81
C ARG A 15 15.21 -8.52 -0.44
N LEU A 16 15.68 -7.37 0.01
CA LEU A 16 15.32 -6.78 1.28
C LEU A 16 14.37 -5.62 1.02
N ILE A 17 13.30 -5.56 1.79
CA ILE A 17 12.39 -4.43 1.82
C ILE A 17 12.46 -3.83 3.22
N SER A 18 12.68 -2.52 3.27
CA SER A 18 12.73 -1.75 4.50
C SER A 18 11.52 -0.84 4.58
N LEU A 19 10.82 -0.87 5.71
CA LEU A 19 9.71 0.02 6.03
C LEU A 19 10.16 0.98 7.13
N ASP A 20 10.06 2.26 6.83
CA ASP A 20 10.35 3.37 7.75
C ASP A 20 11.80 3.37 8.28
N GLY A 21 12.69 2.66 7.59
CA GLY A 21 14.11 2.54 7.95
C GLY A 21 14.43 1.59 9.11
N TRP A 22 13.44 0.95 9.74
CA TRP A 22 13.66 0.06 10.89
C TRP A 22 13.05 -1.33 10.73
N ILE A 23 11.90 -1.46 10.07
CA ILE A 23 11.29 -2.77 9.81
C ILE A 23 11.91 -3.34 8.54
N HIS A 24 12.60 -4.47 8.64
CA HIS A 24 13.27 -5.13 7.52
C HIS A 24 12.68 -6.51 7.31
N PHE A 25 12.33 -6.86 6.07
CA PHE A 25 11.84 -8.19 5.73
C PHE A 25 12.40 -8.64 4.39
N GLN A 26 12.79 -9.91 4.32
CA GLN A 26 13.16 -10.55 3.06
C GLN A 26 11.91 -10.94 2.31
N ALA A 27 11.73 -10.37 1.12
CA ALA A 27 10.60 -10.67 0.27
C ALA A 27 10.99 -10.50 -1.19
N PRO A 28 10.30 -11.19 -2.11
CA PRO A 28 10.45 -10.91 -3.52
C PRO A 28 10.22 -9.42 -3.78
N VAL A 29 11.14 -8.79 -4.51
CA VAL A 29 11.08 -7.37 -4.91
C VAL A 29 9.69 -6.97 -5.44
N ARG A 30 9.02 -7.90 -6.13
CA ARG A 30 7.66 -7.72 -6.68
C ARG A 30 6.65 -7.32 -5.61
N ILE A 31 6.76 -7.86 -4.40
CA ILE A 31 5.87 -7.53 -3.27
C ILE A 31 6.01 -6.05 -2.90
N GLY A 32 7.25 -5.54 -2.78
CA GLY A 32 7.48 -4.12 -2.50
C GLY A 32 6.93 -3.19 -3.57
N VAL A 33 7.03 -3.59 -4.84
CA VAL A 33 6.44 -2.83 -5.96
C VAL A 33 4.92 -2.83 -5.89
N ILE A 34 4.28 -3.95 -5.55
CA ILE A 34 2.82 -4.03 -5.37
C ILE A 34 2.37 -3.08 -4.26
N PHE A 35 3.03 -3.10 -3.10
CA PHE A 35 2.70 -2.19 -1.99
C PHE A 35 2.90 -0.71 -2.36
N LYS A 36 3.93 -0.36 -3.14
CA LYS A 36 4.09 1.01 -3.67
C LYS A 36 2.91 1.45 -4.54
N HIS A 37 2.41 0.56 -5.41
CA HIS A 37 1.23 0.88 -6.23
C HIS A 37 -0.05 0.96 -5.39
N LEU A 38 -0.20 0.04 -4.43
CA LEU A 38 -1.37 0.00 -3.56
C LEU A 38 -1.48 1.25 -2.68
N ARG A 39 -0.34 1.76 -2.19
CA ARG A 39 -0.29 3.05 -1.49
C ARG A 39 -0.73 4.22 -2.37
N LYS A 40 -0.24 4.31 -3.61
CA LYS A 40 -0.68 5.36 -4.54
C LYS A 40 -2.19 5.35 -4.79
N LEU A 41 -2.77 4.15 -4.92
CA LEU A 41 -4.23 4.00 -5.06
C LEU A 41 -4.96 4.50 -3.82
N MET A 42 -4.44 4.16 -2.64
CA MET A 42 -4.99 4.62 -1.37
C MET A 42 -4.84 6.13 -1.17
N ASP A 43 -3.70 6.73 -1.53
CA ASP A 43 -3.47 8.17 -1.47
C ASP A 43 -4.47 8.91 -2.36
N SER A 44 -4.64 8.45 -3.60
CA SER A 44 -5.63 9.03 -4.54
C SER A 44 -7.07 8.94 -4.00
N LEU A 45 -7.40 7.83 -3.34
CA LEU A 45 -8.71 7.64 -2.72
C LEU A 45 -8.92 8.61 -1.54
N LEU A 46 -7.90 8.75 -0.70
CA LEU A 46 -7.94 9.64 0.46
C LEU A 46 -8.00 11.11 0.02
N GLU A 47 -7.28 11.50 -1.03
CA GLU A 47 -7.38 12.83 -1.64
C GLU A 47 -8.80 13.15 -2.12
N LYS A 48 -9.46 12.20 -2.81
CA LYS A 48 -10.86 12.36 -3.22
C LYS A 48 -11.81 12.51 -2.03
N LYS A 49 -11.58 11.73 -0.96
CA LYS A 49 -12.38 11.83 0.27
C LYS A 49 -12.13 13.13 1.03
N LEU A 50 -10.90 13.65 1.02
CA LEU A 50 -10.55 14.95 1.57
C LEU A 50 -11.24 16.08 0.81
N ALA A 51 -11.24 16.00 -0.53
CA ALA A 51 -11.93 16.97 -1.38
C ALA A 51 -13.46 16.91 -1.23
N ASN A 52 -14.04 15.74 -0.97
CA ASN A 52 -15.46 15.56 -0.70
C ASN A 52 -15.70 14.62 0.51
N PRO A 53 -15.76 15.15 1.74
CA PRO A 53 -15.90 14.33 2.95
C PRO A 53 -17.18 13.50 3.04
N ARG A 54 -18.24 13.88 2.29
CA ARG A 54 -19.52 13.17 2.22
C ARG A 54 -19.53 12.07 1.16
N MET A 55 -18.46 11.94 0.38
CA MET A 55 -18.30 10.86 -0.59
C MET A 55 -18.30 9.51 0.14
N SER A 56 -19.28 8.67 -0.17
CA SER A 56 -19.25 7.29 0.30
C SER A 56 -18.21 6.52 -0.50
N LEU A 57 -17.33 5.85 0.23
CA LEU A 57 -16.35 4.94 -0.29
C LEU A 57 -16.90 3.50 -0.40
N GLU A 58 -18.10 3.26 0.12
CA GLU A 58 -18.67 1.93 0.41
C GLU A 58 -19.08 1.10 -0.83
N GLY A 59 -18.80 1.60 -2.04
CA GLY A 59 -18.99 0.87 -3.30
C GLY A 59 -17.84 1.05 -4.29
N GLU A 60 -16.71 1.62 -3.86
CA GLU A 60 -15.59 1.82 -4.77
C GLU A 60 -14.84 0.49 -4.95
N LYS A 61 -14.86 -0.04 -6.19
CA LYS A 61 -14.20 -1.32 -6.53
C LYS A 61 -12.73 -1.35 -6.14
N THR A 62 -12.03 -0.20 -6.16
CA THR A 62 -10.64 -0.07 -5.73
C THR A 62 -10.44 -0.52 -4.29
N ILE A 63 -11.36 -0.15 -3.40
CA ILE A 63 -11.29 -0.53 -1.97
C ILE A 63 -11.52 -2.01 -1.79
N HIS A 64 -12.48 -2.58 -2.52
CA HIS A 64 -12.70 -4.03 -2.49
C HIS A 64 -11.46 -4.79 -2.96
N ILE A 65 -10.81 -4.35 -4.04
CA ILE A 65 -9.57 -4.96 -4.53
C ILE A 65 -8.44 -4.81 -3.50
N ILE A 66 -8.28 -3.64 -2.87
CA ILE A 66 -7.29 -3.43 -1.79
C ILE A 66 -7.57 -4.38 -0.62
N LEU A 67 -8.82 -4.51 -0.18
CA LEU A 67 -9.22 -5.39 0.92
C LEU A 67 -8.99 -6.86 0.60
N ASP A 68 -9.31 -7.30 -0.62
CA ASP A 68 -9.10 -8.68 -1.05
C ASP A 68 -7.61 -9.01 -1.15
N LEU A 69 -6.78 -8.08 -1.63
CA LEU A 69 -5.31 -8.23 -1.63
C LEU A 69 -4.74 -8.35 -0.21
N ILE A 70 -5.28 -7.60 0.76
CA ILE A 70 -4.81 -7.68 2.16
C ILE A 70 -5.25 -8.99 2.82
N LYS A 71 -6.44 -9.52 2.49
CA LYS A 71 -6.98 -10.76 3.06
C LYS A 71 -6.37 -12.03 2.45
N SER A 72 -5.75 -11.90 1.28
CA SER A 72 -5.14 -13.00 0.52
C SER A 72 -3.78 -13.44 1.07
N GLU A 73 -3.20 -12.70 2.02
CA GLU A 73 -1.94 -12.99 2.71
C GLU A 73 -2.21 -13.26 4.20
#